data_AF-A0A1T5IXT5-F1
#
_entry.id   AF-A0A1T5IXT5-F1
#
_cell.length_a   1.000
_cell.length_b   1.000
_cell.length_c   1.000
_cell.angle_alpha   90.00
_cell.angle_beta   90.00
_cell.angle_gamma   90.00
#
_symmetry.space_group_name_H-M   'P 1'
#
loop_
_entity.id
_entity.type
_entity.pdbx_description
1 polymer ?
#
loop_
_entity_poly.entity_id
_entity_poly.type
_entity_poly.pdbx_seq_one_letter_code
_entity_poly.pdbx_strand_id
1 'polypeptide(L)' 'MGIITLLITISVTIAILFLGVFYWNMKSGQYDDTYTPSVRMLFDDKPGSAETKKSESKKSDKNQVSV' A
#
# COMPACT_ATOMS: atom_id res chain seq x y z
N MET A 1 -34.91 -5.08 -32.40
CA MET A 1 -34.21 -6.19 -31.72
C MET A 1 -32.69 -6.02 -31.60
N GLY A 2 -32.12 -4.80 -31.73
CA GLY A 2 -30.67 -4.57 -31.60
C GLY A 2 -30.24 -3.79 -30.34
N ILE A 3 -31.15 -3.02 -29.74
CA ILE A 3 -30.85 -2.25 -28.53
C ILE A 3 -30.55 -3.18 -27.34
N ILE A 4 -31.29 -4.29 -27.22
CA ILE A 4 -31.12 -5.24 -26.11
C ILE A 4 -29.74 -5.90 -26.18
N THR A 5 -29.31 -6.33 -27.37
CA THR A 5 -27.98 -6.92 -27.54
C THR A 5 -26.86 -5.91 -27.27
N LEU A 6 -27.01 -4.66 -27.72
CA LEU A 6 -26.07 -3.57 -27.41
C LEU A 6 -25.95 -3.32 -25.89
N LEU A 7 -27.08 -3.25 -25.18
CA LEU A 7 -27.10 -3.02 -23.73
C LEU A 7 -26.47 -4.17 -22.95
N ILE A 8 -26.73 -5.42 -23.35
CA ILE A 8 -26.12 -6.60 -22.73
C ILE A 8 -24.61 -6.58 -22.92
N THR A 9 -24.12 -6.30 -24.13
CA THR A 9 -22.67 -6.24 -24.40
C THR A 9 -22.00 -5.17 -23.54
N ILE A 10 -22.54 -3.95 -23.50
CA ILE A 10 -21.98 -2.85 -22.70
C ILE A 10 -21.97 -3.21 -21.21
N SER A 11 -23.07 -3.77 -20.69
CA SER A 11 -23.18 -4.18 -19.29
C SER A 11 -22.12 -5.22 -18.90
N VAL A 12 -21.99 -6.27 -19.72
CA VAL A 12 -21.00 -7.35 -19.48
C VAL A 12 -19.56 -6.82 -19.60
N THR A 13 -19.28 -5.94 -20.56
CA THR A 13 -17.95 -5.33 -20.71
C THR A 13 -17.56 -4.53 -19.47
N ILE A 14 -18.46 -3.70 -18.94
CA ILE A 14 -18.21 -2.92 -17.72
C ILE A 14 -17.98 -3.85 -16.52
N ALA A 15 -18.79 -4.91 -16.39
CA ALA A 15 -18.63 -5.89 -15.31
C ALA A 15 -17.27 -6.59 -15.34
N ILE A 16 -16.80 -7.01 -16.52
CA ILE A 16 -15.50 -7.66 -16.69
C ILE A 16 -14.35 -6.68 -16.39
N LEU A 17 -14.44 -5.44 -16.89
CA LEU A 17 -13.44 -4.41 -16.62
C LEU A 17 -13.33 -4.13 -15.12
N PHE A 18 -14.46 -3.95 -14.44
CA PHE A 18 -14.50 -3.72 -13.00
C PHE A 18 -13.90 -4.90 -12.24
N LEU A 19 -14.27 -6.14 -12.59
CA LEU A 19 -13.75 -7.35 -11.97
C LEU A 19 -12.23 -7.51 -12.18
N GLY A 20 -11.73 -7.21 -13.38
CA GLY A 20 -10.30 -7.28 -13.70
C GLY A 20 -9.46 -6.28 -12.90
N VAL A 21 -9.93 -5.03 -12.81
CA VAL A 21 -9.28 -4.00 -11.97
C VAL A 21 -9.36 -4.37 -10.49
N PHE A 22 -10.51 -4.86 -10.02
CA PHE A 22 -10.68 -5.32 -8.64
C PHE A 22 -9.72 -6.46 -8.29
N TYR A 23 -9.59 -7.45 -9.16
CA TYR A 23 -8.68 -8.58 -8.96
C TYR A 23 -7.20 -8.14 -8.93
N TRP A 24 -6.80 -7.20 -9.79
CA TRP A 24 -5.46 -6.61 -9.72
C TRP A 24 -5.25 -5.91 -8.37
N ASN A 25 -6.18 -5.07 -7.93
CA ASN A 25 -6.07 -4.38 -6.63
C ASN A 25 -5.90 -5.36 -5.46
N MET A 26 -6.66 -6.46 -5.44
CA MET A 26 -6.49 -7.50 -4.41
C MET A 26 -5.09 -8.12 -4.41
N LYS A 27 -4.48 -8.31 -5.59
CA LYS A 27 -3.13 -8.86 -5.72
C LYS A 27 -2.03 -7.82 -5.46
N SER A 28 -2.33 -6.52 -5.51
CA SER A 28 -1.34 -5.44 -5.43
C SER A 28 -0.71 -5.26 -4.03
N GLY A 29 -0.89 -6.22 -3.11
CA GLY A 29 -0.08 -6.29 -1.90
C GLY A 29 -0.33 -5.16 -0.91
N GLN A 30 -1.46 -4.46 -0.99
CA GLN A 30 -1.82 -3.37 -0.06
C GLN A 30 -2.06 -3.85 1.38
N TYR A 31 -1.89 -5.15 1.63
CA TYR A 31 -1.92 -5.81 2.93
C TYR A 31 -0.55 -5.90 3.62
N ASP A 32 0.52 -5.32 3.04
CA ASP A 32 1.86 -5.41 3.63
C ASP A 32 1.98 -4.68 4.99
N ASP A 33 1.04 -3.76 5.28
CA ASP A 33 0.91 -3.08 6.57
C ASP A 33 -0.13 -3.75 7.47
N THR A 34 -0.01 -5.08 7.66
CA THR A 34 -0.84 -5.83 8.62
C THR A 34 -0.33 -5.67 10.07
N TYR A 35 0.84 -5.05 10.25
CA TYR A 35 1.47 -4.84 11.55
C TYR A 35 1.26 -3.39 12.02
N THR A 36 0.10 -3.16 12.63
CA THR A 36 -0.35 -1.84 13.06
C THR A 36 0.69 -1.13 13.94
N PRO A 37 0.94 0.19 13.76
CA PRO A 37 1.89 0.96 14.57
C PRO A 37 1.68 0.84 16.07
N SER A 38 0.44 0.61 16.52
CA SER A 38 0.09 0.37 17.93
C SER A 38 0.71 -0.92 18.49
N VAL A 39 0.82 -1.98 17.68
CA VAL A 39 1.44 -3.25 18.06
C VAL A 39 2.96 -3.08 18.15
N ARG A 40 3.55 -2.34 17.20
CA ARG A 40 4.96 -1.97 17.30
C ARG A 40 5.21 -1.17 18.60
N MET A 41 4.48 -0.08 18.85
CA MET A 41 4.70 0.70 20.06
C MET A 41 4.51 -0.11 21.36
N LEU A 42 3.50 -1.00 21.44
CA LEU A 42 3.21 -1.74 22.67
C LEU A 42 4.20 -2.88 22.98
N PHE A 43 4.79 -3.50 21.94
CA PHE A 43 5.65 -4.68 22.10
C PHE A 43 7.15 -4.41 21.86
N ASP A 44 7.48 -3.33 21.16
CA ASP A 44 8.86 -2.88 20.86
C ASP A 44 9.42 -1.95 21.96
N ASP A 45 8.54 -1.40 22.84
CA ASP A 45 8.91 -0.63 24.04
C ASP A 45 9.39 -1.51 25.22
N LYS A 46 9.99 -2.69 24.97
CA LYS A 46 10.72 -3.41 26.02
C LYS A 46 12.11 -2.78 26.20
N PRO A 47 12.42 -2.15 27.35
CA PRO A 47 13.74 -1.63 27.62
C PRO A 47 14.70 -2.80 27.91
N GLY A 48 15.37 -3.30 26.88
CA GLY A 48 16.32 -4.40 27.07
C GLY A 48 16.87 -5.01 25.80
N SER A 49 17.53 -4.23 24.96
CA SER A 49 18.75 -4.64 24.24
C SER A 49 19.25 -3.47 23.42
N ALA A 50 20.20 -2.73 24.01
CA ALA A 50 21.16 -2.02 23.20
C ALA A 50 21.95 -3.08 22.42
N GLU A 51 21.70 -3.21 21.12
CA GLU A 51 22.73 -3.48 20.10
C GLU A 51 22.11 -3.60 18.70
N THR A 52 22.51 -2.64 17.85
CA THR A 52 22.85 -2.84 16.44
C THR A 52 21.76 -3.39 15.51
N LYS A 53 21.17 -2.50 14.69
CA LYS A 53 21.44 -2.47 13.23
C LYS A 53 20.91 -1.21 12.54
N LYS A 54 21.77 -0.73 11.65
CA LYS A 54 21.77 0.46 10.79
C LYS A 54 21.03 0.16 9.47
N SER A 55 20.71 1.24 8.74
CA SER A 55 20.15 1.37 7.36
C SER A 55 18.62 1.30 7.29
N GLU A 56 17.90 2.20 6.63
CA GLU A 56 18.28 3.19 5.60
C GLU A 56 17.08 4.13 5.32
N SER A 57 17.29 5.45 5.23
CA SER A 57 16.81 6.28 4.10
C SER A 57 17.16 7.77 4.30
N LYS A 58 17.82 8.32 3.29
CA LYS A 58 18.33 9.70 3.13
C LYS A 58 17.23 10.76 2.99
N LYS A 59 17.45 11.94 3.58
CA LYS A 59 17.20 13.28 2.98
C LYS A 59 17.94 14.33 3.85
N SER A 60 19.12 14.82 3.48
CA SER A 60 19.36 15.99 2.62
C SER A 60 18.47 17.19 2.94
N ASP A 61 18.92 18.14 3.77
CA ASP A 61 19.05 19.56 3.38
C ASP A 61 19.86 20.39 4.42
N LYS A 62 21.08 20.78 4.02
CA LYS A 62 21.70 22.11 4.14
C LYS A 62 21.36 22.99 5.37
N ASN A 63 22.33 23.16 6.28
CA ASN A 63 23.03 24.45 6.36
C ASN A 63 24.30 24.33 7.23
N GLN A 64 25.45 24.41 6.57
CA GLN A 64 26.67 24.92 7.18
C GLN A 64 26.49 26.42 7.37
N VAL A 65 26.62 26.95 8.59
CA VAL A 65 27.44 28.15 8.87
C VAL A 65 27.88 28.07 10.32
N SER A 66 29.19 27.95 10.51
CA SER A 66 29.89 28.26 11.75
C SER A 66 29.72 29.73 12.12
N VAL A 67 29.33 30.03 13.35
CA VAL A 67 30.02 30.99 14.24
C VAL A 67 29.77 30.53 15.67
#